data_AF-A0A3C0RWT5-F1
#
_entry.id   AF-A0A3C0RWT5-F1
#
_cell.length_a   1.000
_cell.length_b   1.000
_cell.length_c   1.000
_cell.angle_alpha   90.00
_cell.angle_beta   90.00
_cell.angle_gamma   90.00
#
_symmetry.space_group_name_H-M   'P 1'
#
loop_
_entity.id
_entity.type
_entity.pdbx_description
1 polymer ?
#
loop_
_entity_poly.entity_id
_entity_poly.type
_entity_poly.pdbx_seq_one_letter_code
_entity_poly.pdbx_strand_id
1 'polypeptide(L)'
;VERLIQRDRNHPSVIIWSMGNEAGNGYNFYRAYLRMKELDKSRPVQYERAVNNYGELRFDWNTDLIVPMYASPSAMKNYAARNPKPQRPFIQCEYAHAMGNSLGNFKDYWDIIRANKGIFQGGYIWDFVDQCFVKTNAKGDTVYTYG
;
A
#
# COMPACT_ATOMS: atom_id res chain seq x y z
N VAL A 1 -17.08 -3.75 1.58
CA VAL A 1 -16.73 -3.17 0.26
C VAL A 1 -17.88 -2.40 -0.40
N GLU A 2 -19.13 -2.88 -0.39
CA GLU A 2 -20.23 -2.19 -1.11
C GLU A 2 -20.55 -0.79 -0.57
N ARG A 3 -20.64 -0.65 0.75
CA ARG A 3 -20.89 0.65 1.42
C ARG A 3 -19.85 1.72 1.03
N LEU A 4 -18.59 1.32 0.81
CA LEU A 4 -17.51 2.21 0.38
C LEU A 4 -17.79 2.72 -1.05
N ILE A 5 -17.97 1.80 -2.00
CA ILE A 5 -18.13 2.15 -3.42
C ILE A 5 -19.42 2.95 -3.64
N GLN A 6 -20.54 2.53 -3.07
CA GLN A 6 -21.82 3.23 -3.27
C GLN A 6 -21.78 4.67 -2.76
N ARG A 7 -21.06 4.91 -1.65
CA ARG A 7 -20.87 6.26 -1.10
C ARG A 7 -19.95 7.10 -1.97
N ASP A 8 -18.82 6.55 -2.44
CA ASP A 8 -17.70 7.37 -2.92
C ASP A 8 -17.45 7.34 -4.44
N ARG A 9 -18.12 6.48 -5.21
CA ARG A 9 -17.82 6.23 -6.65
C ARG A 9 -17.89 7.45 -7.57
N ASN A 10 -18.57 8.52 -7.16
CA ASN A 10 -18.72 9.74 -7.96
C ASN A 10 -17.61 10.77 -7.71
N HIS A 11 -16.63 10.47 -6.85
CA HIS A 11 -15.48 11.36 -6.62
C HIS A 11 -14.36 11.07 -7.64
N PRO A 12 -13.94 12.07 -8.46
CA PRO A 12 -12.89 11.88 -9.45
C PRO A 12 -11.49 11.76 -8.83
N SER A 13 -11.30 12.24 -7.59
CA SER A 13 -10.05 12.10 -6.84
C SER A 13 -9.79 10.67 -6.39
N VAL A 14 -10.82 9.83 -6.25
CA VAL A 14 -10.66 8.41 -5.98
C VAL A 14 -10.29 7.72 -7.28
N ILE A 15 -9.08 7.18 -7.36
CA ILE A 15 -8.58 6.52 -8.58
C ILE A 15 -8.37 5.01 -8.41
N ILE A 16 -8.32 4.50 -7.18
CA ILE A 16 -8.10 3.09 -6.84
C ILE A 16 -8.99 2.73 -5.64
N TRP A 17 -9.55 1.53 -5.63
CA TRP A 17 -10.21 0.99 -4.44
C TRP A 17 -9.31 0.00 -3.69
N SER A 18 -9.22 0.10 -2.37
CA SER A 18 -8.60 -0.93 -1.52
C SER A 18 -9.66 -1.83 -0.89
N MET A 19 -9.40 -3.14 -0.85
CA MET A 19 -10.30 -4.09 -0.16
C MET A 19 -10.18 -4.04 1.37
N GLY A 20 -9.06 -3.55 1.91
CA GLY A 20 -8.77 -3.54 3.33
C GLY A 20 -7.28 -3.58 3.61
N ASN A 21 -6.92 -3.91 4.85
CA ASN A 21 -5.55 -3.96 5.34
C ASN A 21 -5.33 -5.21 6.21
N GLU A 22 -4.23 -5.94 6.01
CA GLU A 22 -3.73 -7.00 6.91
C GLU A 22 -4.76 -8.02 7.45
N ALA A 23 -5.81 -8.32 6.70
CA ALA A 23 -6.94 -9.14 7.14
C ALA A 23 -6.91 -10.58 6.58
N GLY A 24 -5.73 -11.05 6.17
CA GLY A 24 -5.55 -12.34 5.47
C GLY A 24 -6.11 -12.34 4.04
N ASN A 25 -6.06 -13.49 3.37
CA ASN A 25 -6.61 -13.65 2.02
C ASN A 25 -7.37 -14.98 1.90
N GLY A 26 -8.40 -15.01 1.06
CA GLY A 26 -9.25 -16.20 0.91
C GLY A 26 -10.62 -15.87 0.37
N TYR A 27 -11.56 -16.79 0.58
CA TYR A 27 -12.90 -16.77 -0.03
C TYR A 27 -13.59 -15.39 0.06
N ASN A 28 -13.61 -14.78 1.24
CA ASN A 28 -14.25 -13.49 1.46
C ASN A 28 -13.62 -12.37 0.60
N PHE A 29 -12.28 -12.34 0.47
CA PHE A 29 -11.59 -11.36 -0.36
C PHE A 29 -11.72 -11.64 -1.85
N TYR A 30 -11.84 -12.92 -2.25
CA TYR A 30 -12.14 -13.27 -3.64
C TYR A 30 -13.53 -12.79 -4.06
N ARG A 31 -14.54 -13.03 -3.21
CA ARG A 31 -15.91 -12.54 -3.43
C ARG A 31 -15.97 -11.01 -3.38
N ALA A 32 -15.24 -10.38 -2.46
CA ALA A 32 -15.15 -8.94 -2.37
C ALA A 32 -14.56 -8.31 -3.64
N TYR A 33 -13.46 -8.87 -4.16
CA TYR A 33 -12.85 -8.39 -5.41
C TYR A 33 -13.85 -8.45 -6.58
N LEU A 34 -14.46 -9.62 -6.81
CA LEU A 34 -15.45 -9.79 -7.89
C LEU A 34 -16.62 -8.81 -7.74
N ARG A 35 -17.12 -8.61 -6.51
CA ARG A 35 -18.20 -7.67 -6.24
C ARG A 35 -17.79 -6.23 -6.49
N MET A 36 -16.56 -5.84 -6.15
CA MET A 36 -16.07 -4.49 -6.44
C MET A 36 -15.93 -4.25 -7.95
N LYS A 37 -15.44 -5.23 -8.71
CA LYS A 37 -15.36 -5.15 -10.19
C LYS A 37 -16.75 -5.08 -10.84
N GLU A 38 -17.77 -5.68 -10.23
CA GLU A 38 -19.17 -5.55 -10.69
C GLU A 38 -19.73 -4.14 -10.41
N LEU A 39 -19.48 -3.61 -9.22
CA LEU A 39 -20.01 -2.32 -8.77
C LEU A 39 -19.35 -1.11 -9.44
N ASP A 40 -18.05 -1.20 -9.74
CA ASP A 40 -17.30 -0.15 -10.43
C ASP A 40 -16.24 -0.74 -11.37
N LYS A 41 -16.45 -0.53 -12.67
CA LYS A 41 -15.53 -0.96 -13.73
C LYS A 41 -14.51 0.12 -14.12
N SER A 42 -14.68 1.37 -13.67
CA SER A 42 -13.84 2.48 -14.11
C SER A 42 -12.55 2.63 -13.29
N ARG A 43 -12.37 1.85 -12.22
CA ARG A 43 -11.21 1.94 -11.33
C ARG A 43 -10.58 0.56 -11.04
N PRO A 44 -9.26 0.48 -10.87
CA PRO A 44 -8.58 -0.71 -10.36
C PRO A 44 -8.92 -0.98 -8.88
N VAL A 45 -8.84 -2.26 -8.50
CA VAL A 45 -8.97 -2.73 -7.12
C VAL A 45 -7.63 -3.28 -6.64
N GLN A 46 -7.21 -2.89 -5.44
CA GLN A 46 -5.93 -3.30 -4.85
C GLN A 46 -6.13 -3.99 -3.49
N TYR A 47 -5.26 -4.95 -3.19
CA TYR A 47 -5.19 -5.54 -1.86
C TYR A 47 -3.83 -6.17 -1.59
N GLU A 48 -3.18 -5.74 -0.51
CA GLU A 48 -1.82 -6.16 -0.19
C GLU A 48 -1.70 -7.61 0.29
N ARG A 49 -2.72 -8.13 0.98
CA ARG A 49 -2.75 -9.56 1.37
C ARG A 49 -3.12 -10.50 0.24
N ALA A 50 -3.43 -10.01 -0.97
CA ALA A 50 -3.47 -10.88 -2.13
C ALA A 50 -2.10 -11.49 -2.48
N VAL A 51 -1.03 -11.19 -1.74
CA VAL A 51 0.26 -11.89 -1.85
C VAL A 51 0.13 -13.38 -1.52
N ASN A 52 0.63 -14.24 -2.40
CA ASN A 52 0.73 -15.69 -2.19
C ASN A 52 2.17 -16.15 -1.93
N ASN A 53 3.16 -15.31 -2.23
CA ASN A 53 4.56 -15.52 -1.87
C ASN A 53 5.27 -14.17 -1.68
N TYR A 54 5.66 -13.88 -0.44
CA TYR A 54 6.33 -12.64 -0.06
C TYR A 54 7.75 -12.51 -0.61
N GLY A 55 8.52 -13.60 -0.62
CA GLY A 55 9.89 -13.59 -1.15
C GLY A 55 9.92 -13.30 -2.65
N GLU A 56 8.85 -13.67 -3.36
CA GLU A 56 8.70 -13.40 -4.78
C GLU A 56 7.93 -12.12 -5.10
N LEU A 57 7.30 -11.48 -4.10
CA LEU A 57 6.30 -10.42 -4.30
C LEU A 57 5.26 -10.83 -5.35
N ARG A 58 4.80 -12.08 -5.25
CA ARG A 58 3.83 -12.69 -6.15
C ARG A 58 2.44 -12.58 -5.55
N PHE A 59 1.51 -12.03 -6.33
CA PHE A 59 0.14 -11.76 -5.91
C PHE A 59 -0.85 -12.61 -6.70
N ASP A 60 -1.88 -13.10 -6.04
CA ASP A 60 -3.04 -13.75 -6.62
C ASP A 60 -3.83 -12.80 -7.52
N TRP A 61 -4.83 -13.37 -8.22
CA TRP A 61 -5.64 -12.69 -9.22
C TRP A 61 -6.61 -11.65 -8.65
N ASN A 62 -6.89 -11.68 -7.34
CA ASN A 62 -7.85 -10.77 -6.68
C ASN A 62 -7.24 -9.40 -6.33
N THR A 63 -6.35 -8.88 -7.19
CA THR A 63 -5.81 -7.51 -7.14
C THR A 63 -5.28 -7.10 -8.52
N ASP A 64 -5.59 -5.88 -8.93
CA ASP A 64 -5.18 -5.28 -10.20
C ASP A 64 -3.76 -4.68 -10.12
N LEU A 65 -3.22 -4.51 -8.91
CA LEU A 65 -1.93 -3.89 -8.63
C LEU A 65 -1.04 -4.82 -7.79
N ILE A 66 0.28 -4.69 -7.94
CA ILE A 66 1.27 -5.28 -7.03
C ILE A 66 1.57 -4.26 -5.95
N VAL A 67 1.11 -4.54 -4.73
CA VAL A 67 0.97 -3.51 -3.69
C VAL A 67 1.62 -3.88 -2.36
N PRO A 68 2.88 -4.33 -2.30
CA PRO A 68 3.46 -4.81 -1.06
C PRO A 68 3.67 -3.69 -0.04
N MET A 69 3.72 -4.10 1.22
CA MET A 69 4.25 -3.28 2.31
C MET A 69 5.76 -3.49 2.47
N TYR A 70 6.50 -2.39 2.65
CA TYR A 70 7.90 -2.35 3.08
C TYR A 70 8.87 -3.25 2.28
N ALA A 71 8.70 -3.36 0.96
CA ALA A 71 9.62 -4.11 0.13
C ALA A 71 10.97 -3.39 0.06
N SER A 72 12.05 -4.04 0.47
CA SER A 72 13.38 -3.41 0.48
C SER A 72 13.85 -3.02 -0.94
N PRO A 73 14.80 -2.08 -1.08
CA PRO A 73 15.43 -1.76 -2.36
C PRO A 73 15.98 -3.00 -3.09
N SER A 74 16.53 -3.97 -2.35
CA SER A 74 17.00 -5.24 -2.90
C SER A 74 15.85 -6.11 -3.41
N ALA A 75 14.72 -6.19 -2.69
CA ALA A 75 13.54 -6.91 -3.14
C ALA A 75 12.94 -6.28 -4.41
N MET A 76 12.91 -4.95 -4.49
CA MET A 76 12.49 -4.22 -5.70
C MET A 76 13.39 -4.55 -6.89
N LYS A 77 14.72 -4.49 -6.73
CA LYS A 77 15.67 -4.87 -7.80
C LYS A 77 15.46 -6.32 -8.26
N ASN A 78 15.29 -7.25 -7.32
CA ASN A 78 15.02 -8.67 -7.63
C ASN A 78 13.67 -8.88 -8.32
N TYR A 79 12.65 -8.10 -7.96
CA TYR A 79 11.36 -8.12 -8.64
C TYR A 79 11.50 -7.64 -10.09
N ALA A 80 12.18 -6.51 -10.32
CA ALA A 80 12.39 -5.96 -11.65
C ALA A 80 13.19 -6.90 -12.57
N ALA A 81 14.23 -7.56 -12.04
CA ALA A 81 15.03 -8.52 -12.79
C ALA A 81 14.21 -9.75 -13.25
N ARG A 82 13.29 -10.23 -12.41
CA ARG A 82 12.43 -11.39 -12.72
C ARG A 82 11.23 -11.02 -13.58
N ASN A 83 10.78 -9.77 -13.52
CA ASN A 83 9.58 -9.29 -14.20
C ASN A 83 9.91 -8.08 -15.09
N PRO A 84 10.68 -8.26 -16.19
CA PRO A 84 11.07 -7.14 -17.05
C PRO A 84 9.88 -6.49 -17.79
N LYS A 85 8.73 -7.18 -17.86
CA LYS A 85 7.48 -6.70 -18.48
C LYS A 85 6.27 -7.15 -17.64
N PRO A 86 6.06 -6.56 -16.45
CA PRO A 86 4.99 -6.99 -15.55
C PRO A 86 3.62 -6.62 -16.13
N GLN A 87 2.62 -7.46 -15.87
CA GLN A 87 1.23 -7.22 -16.31
C GLN A 87 0.47 -6.26 -15.39
N ARG A 88 0.97 -6.05 -14.16
CA ARG A 88 0.38 -5.18 -13.15
C ARG A 88 1.46 -4.21 -12.65
N PRO A 89 1.18 -2.91 -12.52
CA PRO A 89 2.16 -1.97 -12.00
C PRO A 89 2.40 -2.21 -10.50
N PHE A 90 3.59 -1.83 -10.04
CA PHE A 90 4.03 -1.98 -8.67
C PHE A 90 3.99 -0.64 -7.93
N ILE A 91 3.22 -0.57 -6.85
CA ILE A 91 3.06 0.61 -5.99
C ILE A 91 3.14 0.14 -4.54
N GLN A 92 4.11 0.59 -3.76
CA GLN A 92 4.15 0.20 -2.33
C GLN A 92 3.00 0.86 -1.58
N CYS A 93 2.06 0.08 -1.03
CA CYS A 93 0.95 0.65 -0.29
C CYS A 93 1.42 1.28 1.03
N GLU A 94 2.55 0.81 1.57
CA GLU A 94 3.28 1.40 2.68
C GLU A 94 4.79 1.20 2.46
N TYR A 95 5.58 2.26 2.67
CA TYR A 95 7.04 2.18 2.72
C TYR A 95 7.60 3.32 3.57
N ALA A 96 8.92 3.30 3.83
CA ALA A 96 9.64 4.36 4.53
C ALA A 96 8.95 4.78 5.85
N HIS A 97 8.87 3.85 6.80
CA HIS A 97 8.22 4.09 8.10
C HIS A 97 8.83 5.32 8.82
N ALA A 98 8.04 6.34 9.12
CA ALA A 98 8.45 7.69 9.51
C ALA A 98 8.52 7.91 11.03
N MET A 99 8.33 6.86 11.84
CA MET A 99 8.34 6.97 13.30
C MET A 99 9.68 7.51 13.84
N GLY A 100 9.59 8.62 14.59
CA GLY A 100 10.73 9.26 15.23
C GLY A 100 11.73 9.86 14.24
N ASN A 101 13.04 9.69 14.49
CA ASN A 101 14.08 10.11 13.57
C ASN A 101 14.38 8.97 12.57
N SER A 102 13.67 8.99 11.43
CA SER A 102 13.66 7.91 10.45
C SER A 102 13.85 8.43 9.00
N LEU A 103 13.24 7.77 8.00
CA LEU A 103 13.29 8.11 6.57
C LEU A 103 14.70 8.05 5.95
N GLY A 104 15.59 7.24 6.52
CA GLY A 104 16.87 6.88 5.91
C GLY A 104 16.68 6.21 4.55
N ASN A 105 17.72 6.22 3.71
CA ASN A 105 17.79 5.58 2.37
C ASN A 105 16.64 5.88 1.37
N PHE A 106 15.81 6.89 1.62
CA PHE A 106 14.70 7.28 0.75
C PHE A 106 15.13 7.51 -0.71
N LYS A 107 16.34 8.04 -0.92
CA LYS A 107 16.94 8.22 -2.25
C LYS A 107 17.06 6.89 -3.00
N ASP A 108 17.46 5.82 -2.34
CA ASP A 108 17.73 4.52 -2.97
C ASP A 108 16.44 3.92 -3.55
N TYR A 109 15.32 4.08 -2.84
CA TYR A 109 14.00 3.72 -3.37
C TYR A 109 13.69 4.47 -4.66
N TRP A 110 13.84 5.80 -4.64
CA TRP A 110 13.49 6.64 -5.78
C TRP A 110 14.43 6.48 -6.98
N ASP A 111 15.71 6.18 -6.75
CA ASP A 111 16.65 5.83 -7.81
C ASP A 111 16.18 4.57 -8.55
N ILE A 112 15.76 3.53 -7.82
CA ILE A 112 15.22 2.29 -8.42
C ILE A 112 13.91 2.56 -9.16
N ILE A 113 12.98 3.31 -8.55
CA ILE A 113 11.69 3.65 -9.15
C ILE A 113 11.91 4.38 -10.49
N ARG A 114 12.76 5.41 -10.48
CA ARG A 114 13.02 6.24 -11.67
C ARG A 114 13.80 5.50 -12.75
N ALA A 115 14.65 4.54 -12.39
CA ALA A 115 15.37 3.69 -13.33
C ALA A 115 14.46 2.62 -13.99
N ASN A 116 13.33 2.26 -13.38
CA ASN A 116 12.45 1.17 -13.84
C ASN A 116 10.99 1.63 -14.01
N LYS A 117 10.77 2.73 -14.75
CA LYS A 117 9.44 3.39 -14.90
C LYS A 117 8.32 2.51 -15.47
N GLY A 118 8.66 1.46 -16.21
CA GLY A 118 7.68 0.49 -16.72
C GLY A 118 7.19 -0.53 -15.68
N ILE A 119 7.78 -0.52 -14.48
CA ILE A 119 7.54 -1.49 -13.42
C ILE A 119 7.01 -0.78 -12.17
N PHE A 120 7.74 0.22 -11.67
CA PHE A 120 7.42 0.91 -10.42
C PHE A 120 6.74 2.26 -10.66
N GLN A 121 5.73 2.56 -9.84
CA GLN A 121 4.98 3.82 -9.87
C GLN A 121 4.98 4.57 -8.52
N GLY A 122 5.90 4.24 -7.62
CA GLY A 122 6.05 4.91 -6.33
C GLY A 122 5.43 4.15 -5.16
N GLY A 123 4.89 4.87 -4.19
CA GLY A 123 4.26 4.32 -2.99
C GLY A 123 3.86 5.39 -1.99
N TYR A 124 3.30 4.97 -0.86
CA TYR A 124 2.79 5.84 0.20
C TYR A 124 3.63 5.70 1.48
N ILE A 125 4.16 6.83 1.97
CA ILE A 125 4.96 6.87 3.21
C ILE A 125 4.05 6.57 4.39
N TRP A 126 4.50 5.72 5.31
CA TRP A 126 3.78 5.46 6.57
C TRP A 126 4.41 6.25 7.73
N ASP A 127 3.78 7.21 8.37
CA ASP A 127 2.46 7.80 8.11
C ASP A 127 2.53 9.34 8.11
N PHE A 128 1.38 10.00 8.10
CA PHE A 128 1.28 11.45 7.95
C PHE A 128 1.44 12.22 9.27
N VAL A 129 0.93 11.69 10.37
CA VAL A 129 0.85 12.40 11.66
C VAL A 129 0.93 11.42 12.83
N ASP A 130 1.76 11.75 13.82
CA ASP A 130 1.85 10.98 15.07
C ASP A 130 0.51 10.97 15.81
N GLN A 131 0.02 9.77 16.12
CA GLN A 131 -1.27 9.55 16.78
C GLN A 131 -1.15 9.64 18.31
N CYS A 132 -0.70 10.80 18.80
CA CYS A 132 -0.47 11.03 20.22
C CYS A 132 -1.59 11.86 20.86
N PHE A 133 -1.95 11.56 22.11
CA PHE A 133 -2.76 12.47 22.93
C PHE A 133 -1.87 13.44 23.69
N VAL A 134 -2.37 14.64 23.95
CA VAL A 134 -1.67 15.63 24.76
C VAL A 134 -2.07 15.48 26.23
N LYS A 135 -1.09 15.51 27.13
CA LYS A 135 -1.29 15.48 28.59
C LYS A 135 -0.36 16.48 29.27
N THR A 136 -0.74 16.95 30.45
CA THR A 136 0.17 17.67 31.36
C THR A 136 0.84 16.68 32.33
N ASN A 137 2.16 16.68 32.41
CA ASN A 137 2.91 15.83 33.34
C ASN A 137 2.91 16.41 34.78
N ALA A 138 3.48 15.68 35.75
CA ALA A 138 3.54 16.11 37.15
C ALA A 138 4.36 17.39 37.40
N LYS A 139 5.22 17.79 36.45
CA LYS A 139 6.01 19.03 36.50
C LYS A 139 5.28 20.22 35.87
N GLY A 140 4.11 20.00 35.25
CA GLY A 140 3.35 21.01 34.54
C GLY A 140 3.65 21.10 33.04
N ASP A 141 4.53 20.25 32.50
CA ASP A 141 4.89 20.30 31.08
C ASP A 141 3.82 19.62 30.20
N THR A 142 3.63 20.15 28.99
CA THR A 142 2.86 19.48 27.94
C THR A 142 3.67 18.31 27.37
N VAL A 143 3.09 17.12 27.34
CA VAL A 143 3.69 15.90 26.80
C VAL A 143 2.73 15.22 25.81
N TYR A 144 3.30 14.52 24.83
CA TYR A 144 2.58 13.66 23.89
C TYR A 144 2.64 12.22 24.39
N THR A 145 1.49 11.56 24.50
CA THR A 145 1.37 10.21 25.07
C THR A 145 1.05 9.19 24.00
N TYR A 146 1.61 8.00 24.17
CA TYR A 146 1.36 6.78 23.42
C TYR A 146 1.13 5.61 24.40
N GLY A 147 0.75 4.44 23.89
CA GLY A 147 0.43 3.24 24.69
C GLY A 147 1.64 2.46 25.20
#